data_AF-A0A7X7GD81-F1
#
_entry.id   AF-A0A7X7GD81-F1
#
_cell.length_a   1.000
_cell.length_b   1.000
_cell.length_c   1.000
_cell.angle_alpha   90.00
_cell.angle_beta   90.00
_cell.angle_gamma   90.00
#
_symmetry.space_group_name_H-M   'P 1'
#
loop_
_entity.id
_entity.type
_entity.pdbx_description
1 polymer ?
#
loop_
_entity_poly.entity_id
_entity_poly.type
_entity_poly.pdbx_seq_one_letter_code
_entity_poly.pdbx_strand_id
1 'polypeptide(L)' 'MDPFRLREFEAQLDYWLQQGYQIMADEADGEIRLTVIFVARAGDPGKEREQIFWPMVAETVEMLTQRGVQISRATV' A
#
# COMPACT_ATOMS: atom_id res chain seq x y z
N MET A 1 0.08 -16.96 0.75
CA MET A 1 0.83 -16.39 -0.40
C MET A 1 2.22 -17.01 -0.49
N ASP A 2 3.01 -16.79 -1.55
CA ASP A 2 4.43 -17.18 -1.53
C ASP A 2 5.20 -16.31 -0.51
N PRO A 3 6.04 -16.88 0.36
CA PRO A 3 6.71 -16.14 1.44
C PRO A 3 7.77 -15.16 0.93
N PHE A 4 8.35 -15.37 -0.25
CA PHE A 4 9.29 -14.43 -0.84
C PHE A 4 8.54 -13.17 -1.31
N ARG A 5 7.40 -13.33 -2.00
CA ARG A 5 6.55 -12.19 -2.38
C ARG A 5 6.07 -11.37 -1.18
N LEU A 6 5.73 -12.02 -0.07
CA LEU A 6 5.27 -11.32 1.14
C LEU A 6 6.39 -10.45 1.73
N ARG A 7 7.64 -10.94 1.74
CA ARG A 7 8.81 -10.18 2.20
C ARG A 7 9.16 -9.02 1.28
N GLU A 8 9.06 -9.22 -0.03
CA GLU A 8 9.24 -8.12 -0.99
C GLU A 8 8.21 -7.02 -0.76
N PHE A 9 6.95 -7.42 -0.55
CA PHE A 9 5.90 -6.46 -0.25
C PHE A 9 6.15 -5.71 1.05
N GLU A 10 6.57 -6.43 2.10
CA GLU A 10 6.93 -5.86 3.38
C GLU A 10 8.01 -4.78 3.23
N ALA A 11 9.11 -5.12 2.54
CA ALA A 11 10.23 -4.20 2.32
C ALA A 11 9.82 -2.97 1.50
N GLN A 12 8.98 -3.16 0.48
CA GLN A 12 8.49 -2.08 -0.36
C GLN A 12 7.57 -1.13 0.42
N LEU A 13 6.69 -1.69 1.27
CA LEU A 13 5.80 -0.92 2.12
C LEU A 13 6.57 -0.09 3.15
N ASP A 14 7.55 -0.69 3.83
CA ASP A 14 8.44 0.02 4.75
C ASP A 14 9.21 1.14 4.06
N TYR A 15 9.72 0.89 2.84
CA TYR A 15 10.41 1.91 2.05
C TYR A 15 9.53 3.14 1.79
N TRP A 16 8.29 2.95 1.31
CA TRP A 16 7.38 4.07 1.04
C TRP A 16 7.06 4.86 2.31
N LEU A 17 6.77 4.17 3.42
CA LEU A 17 6.46 4.81 4.69
C LEU A 17 7.65 5.62 5.22
N GLN A 18 8.86 5.08 5.14
CA GLN A 18 10.09 5.79 5.56
C GLN A 18 10.37 7.05 4.73
N GLN A 19 10.08 7.00 3.44
CA GLN A 19 10.26 8.15 2.57
C GLN A 19 9.16 9.22 2.75
N GLY A 20 8.07 8.89 3.46
CA GLY A 20 6.95 9.79 3.72
C GLY A 20 5.87 9.78 2.63
N TYR A 21 5.78 8.69 1.85
CA TYR A 21 4.71 8.53 0.87
C TYR A 21 3.39 8.33 1.60
N GLN A 22 2.30 8.85 1.01
CA GLN A 22 0.97 8.55 1.49
C GLN A 22 0.47 7.27 0.82
N ILE A 23 0.00 6.32 1.61
CA ILE A 23 -0.48 5.02 1.13
C ILE A 23 -1.95 4.89 1.49
N MET A 24 -2.78 4.58 0.49
CA MET A 24 -4.19 4.26 0.67
C MET A 24 -4.41 2.81 0.25
N ALA A 25 -5.20 2.07 1.02
CA ALA A 25 -5.60 0.72 0.68
C ALA A 25 -7.12 0.67 0.53
N ASP A 26 -7.60 0.12 -0.58
CA ASP A 26 -9.01 -0.13 -0.83
C ASP A 26 -9.24 -1.60 -1.15
N GLU A 27 -10.38 -2.15 -0.74
CA GLU A 27 -10.87 -3.42 -1.30
C GLU A 27 -11.52 -3.15 -2.67
N ALA A 28 -11.03 -3.80 -3.71
CA ALA A 28 -11.55 -3.70 -5.08
C ALA A 28 -11.52 -5.08 -5.75
N ASP A 29 -12.67 -5.56 -6.22
CA ASP A 29 -12.80 -6.82 -6.98
C ASP A 29 -12.22 -8.06 -6.26
N GLY A 30 -12.28 -8.09 -4.92
CA GLY A 30 -11.71 -9.18 -4.10
C GLY A 30 -10.19 -9.11 -3.92
N GLU A 31 -9.58 -7.99 -4.33
CA GLU A 31 -8.17 -7.67 -4.15
C GLU A 31 -8.02 -6.42 -3.26
N ILE A 32 -6.80 -6.22 -2.77
CA ILE A 32 -6.39 -4.99 -2.11
C ILE A 32 -5.71 -4.12 -3.15
N ARG A 33 -6.33 -2.99 -3.48
CA ARG A 33 -5.73 -1.94 -4.29
C ARG A 33 -4.98 -0.96 -3.40
N LEU A 34 -3.66 -0.97 -3.51
CA LEU A 34 -2.79 0.03 -2.90
C LEU A 34 -2.59 1.19 -3.85
N THR A 35 -2.88 2.39 -3.38
CA THR A 35 -2.56 3.64 -4.06
C THR A 35 -1.46 4.35 -3.27
N VAL A 36 -0.27 4.39 -3.86
CA VAL A 36 0.91 5.03 -3.29
C VAL A 36 1.05 6.40 -3.93
N ILE A 37 1.06 7.44 -3.11
CA ILE A 37 1.13 8.83 -3.53
C ILE A 37 2.46 9.39 -3.07
N PHE A 38 3.34 9.67 -4.02
CA PHE A 38 4.55 10.43 -3.79
C PHE A 38 4.18 11.91 -3.61
N VAL A 39 4.52 12.46 -2.46
CA VAL A 39 4.44 13.89 -2.21
C VAL A 39 5.87 14.41 -2.24
N ALA A 40 6.28 14.95 -3.38
CA ALA A 40 7.60 15.55 -3.46
C ALA A 40 7.73 16.69 -2.45
N ARG A 41 8.89 16.77 -1.79
CA ARG A 41 9.19 17.81 -0.79
C ARG A 41 9.29 19.17 -1.49
N ALA A 42 9.12 20.26 -0.72
CA ALA A 42 9.01 21.62 -1.25
C ALA A 42 10.16 21.96 -2.23
N GLY A 43 9.80 22.18 -3.50
CA GLY A 43 10.74 22.46 -4.60
C GLY A 43 10.58 21.53 -5.81
N ASP A 44 9.93 20.38 -5.65
CA ASP A 44 9.77 19.39 -6.73
C ASP A 44 8.34 19.31 -7.30
N PRO A 45 8.17 19.17 -8.63
CA PRO A 45 6.86 19.07 -9.29
C PRO A 45 6.17 17.69 -9.18
N GLY A 46 6.71 16.73 -8.42
CA GLY A 46 6.27 15.34 -8.49
C GLY A 46 5.12 14.97 -7.54
N LYS A 47 3.89 14.91 -8.08
CA LYS A 47 2.85 13.99 -7.56
C LYS A 47 2.82 12.75 -8.44
N GLU A 48 3.62 11.74 -8.09
CA GLU A 48 3.55 10.44 -8.74
C GLU A 48 2.61 9.53 -7.98
N ARG A 49 1.72 8.85 -8.71
CA ARG A 49 0.75 7.91 -8.15
C ARG A 49 0.97 6.55 -8.77
N GLU A 50 1.33 5.58 -7.94
CA GLU A 50 1.42 4.18 -8.34
C GLU A 50 0.23 3.42 -7.75
N GLN A 51 -0.33 2.50 -8.54
CA GLN A 51 -1.39 1.60 -8.09
C GLN A 51 -0.95 0.15 -8.25
N ILE A 52 -1.11 -0.61 -7.19
CA ILE A 52 -0.63 -1.99 -7.12
C ILE A 52 -1.72 -2.84 -6.49
N PHE A 53 -1.94 -4.01 -7.04
CA PHE A 53 -2.96 -4.94 -6.59
C PHE A 53 -2.30 -6.09 -5.86
N TRP A 54 -2.79 -6.36 -4.67
CA TRP A 54 -2.36 -7.46 -3.82
C TRP A 54 -3.54 -8.37 -3.52
N PRO A 55 -3.32 -9.69 -3.45
CA PRO A 55 -4.39 -10.60 -3.09
C PRO A 55 -4.90 -10.27 -1.69
N MET A 56 -6.22 -10.31 -1.52
CA MET A 56 -6.86 -10.07 -0.23
C MET A 56 -6.77 -11.31 0.67
N VAL A 57 -5.56 -11.57 1.19
CA VAL A 57 -5.28 -12.67 2.13
C VAL A 57 -4.94 -12.12 3.51
N ALA A 58 -5.10 -12.95 4.54
CA ALA A 58 -4.90 -12.56 5.93
C ALA A 58 -3.51 -11.94 6.15
N GLU A 59 -2.47 -12.55 5.58
CA GLU A 59 -1.09 -12.06 5.72
C GLU A 59 -0.93 -10.61 5.22
N THR A 60 -1.54 -10.27 4.09
CA THR A 60 -1.47 -8.92 3.50
C THR A 60 -2.27 -7.91 4.32
N VAL A 61 -3.44 -8.31 4.82
CA VAL A 61 -4.30 -7.46 5.67
C VAL A 61 -3.63 -7.15 7.01
N GLU A 62 -3.05 -8.17 7.66
CA GLU A 62 -2.34 -8.01 8.92
C GLU A 62 -1.15 -7.05 8.75
N MET A 63 -0.39 -7.20 7.67
CA MET A 63 0.79 -6.38 7.41
C MET A 63 0.46 -4.89 7.21
N LEU A 64 -0.60 -4.57 6.47
CA LEU A 64 -1.09 -3.21 6.28
C LEU A 64 -1.58 -2.62 7.61
N THR A 65 -2.35 -3.40 8.36
CA THR A 65 -2.91 -2.98 9.65
C THR A 65 -1.81 -2.67 10.67
N GLN A 66 -0.77 -3.53 10.75
CA GLN A 66 0.39 -3.32 11.64
C GLN A 66 1.16 -2.03 11.35
N ARG A 67 1.11 -1.53 10.12
CA ARG A 67 1.76 -0.29 9.68
C ARG A 67 0.83 0.92 9.66
N GLY A 68 -0.38 0.75 10.20
CA GLY A 68 -1.38 1.82 10.30
C GLY A 68 -2.06 2.16 8.96
N VAL A 69 -1.90 1.32 7.93
CA VAL A 69 -2.60 1.49 6.65
C VAL A 69 -3.97 0.83 6.77
N GLN A 70 -5.02 1.63 6.92
CA GLN A 70 -6.39 1.13 6.98
C GLN A 70 -6.90 0.75 5.59
N ILE A 71 -7.50 -0.43 5.48
CA ILE A 71 -8.17 -0.88 4.25
C ILE A 71 -9.59 -0.32 4.25
N SER A 72 -9.85 0.56 3.29
CA SER A 72 -11.18 1.11 3.05
C SER A 72 -12.03 0.08 2.32
N ARG A 73 -13.16 -0.29 2.91
CA ARG A 73 -14.20 -1.05 2.22
C ARG A 73 -15.21 -0.08 1.66
N ALA A 74 -15.36 -0.07 0.34
CA ALA A 74 -16.52 0.58 -0.26
C ALA A 74 -17.76 -0.18 0.22
N THR A 75 -18.49 0.40 1.17
CA THR A 75 -19.80 -0.13 1.57
C THR A 75 -20.75 0.24 0.45
N VAL A 76 -20.97 -0.69 -0.47
CA VAL A 76 -22.05 -0.61 -1.46
C VAL A 76 -23.37 -1.03 -0.85
#